data_AF-A0A6M8MTM9-F1
#
_entry.id   AF-A0A6M8MTM9-F1
#
_cell.length_a   1.000
_cell.length_b   1.000
_cell.length_c   1.000
_cell.angle_alpha   90.00
_cell.angle_beta   90.00
_cell.angle_gamma   90.00
#
_symmetry.space_group_name_H-M   'P 1'
#
loop_
_entity.id
_entity.type
_entity.pdbx_description
1 polymer ?
#
loop_
_entity_poly.entity_id
_entity_poly.type
_entity_poly.pdbx_seq_one_letter_code
_entity_poly.pdbx_strand_id
1 'polypeptide(L)'
;MQTKKAFTLIELVFCMMIIAILSMVAYPYFSFGKNDAKLIQVKSEVELINASLSLLRNQFLFKESNNFPTILDEALIDTENQKLFFCSNLQNRANQCTYSVLEKPIISNKKSWMKIANAQYRFFINTKNYIDFSYNSEKVFLECVSLNCKDYGF
;
A
#
# COMPACT_ATOMS: atom_id res chain seq x y z
N MET A 1 -15.16 -22.40 -51.99
CA MET A 1 -15.30 -21.87 -50.61
C MET A 1 -15.24 -23.05 -49.65
N GLN A 2 -14.13 -23.23 -48.92
CA GLN A 2 -14.07 -24.23 -47.84
C GLN A 2 -14.79 -23.66 -46.61
N THR A 3 -15.91 -24.27 -46.24
CA THR A 3 -16.60 -23.96 -44.99
C THR A 3 -15.77 -24.53 -43.84
N LYS A 4 -15.26 -23.66 -42.97
CA LYS A 4 -14.64 -24.10 -41.72
C LYS A 4 -15.72 -24.81 -40.89
N LYS A 5 -15.46 -26.06 -40.48
CA LYS A 5 -16.38 -26.81 -39.61
C LYS A 5 -16.58 -26.01 -38.31
N ALA A 6 -17.82 -25.60 -38.07
CA ALA A 6 -18.20 -25.00 -36.79
C ALA A 6 -18.23 -26.09 -35.71
N PHE A 7 -17.94 -25.68 -34.47
CA PHE A 7 -18.08 -26.55 -33.30
C PHE A 7 -19.49 -27.12 -33.22
N THR A 8 -19.59 -28.40 -32.86
CA THR A 8 -20.88 -29.04 -32.66
C THR A 8 -21.51 -28.55 -31.36
N LEU A 9 -22.85 -28.47 -31.32
CA LEU A 9 -23.56 -28.00 -30.12
C LEU A 9 -23.23 -28.86 -28.89
N ILE A 10 -23.05 -30.18 -29.08
CA ILE A 10 -22.70 -31.11 -28.01
C ILE A 10 -21.30 -30.86 -27.44
N GLU A 11 -20.34 -30.51 -28.30
CA GLU A 11 -18.95 -30.21 -27.90
C GLU A 11 -18.88 -28.91 -27.08
N LEU A 12 -19.70 -27.92 -27.43
CA LEU A 12 -19.83 -26.69 -26.67
C LEU A 12 -20.40 -26.93 -25.27
N VAL A 13 -21.42 -27.79 -25.15
CA VAL A 13 -21.98 -28.18 -23.84
C VAL A 13 -20.92 -28.91 -22.99
N PHE A 14 -20.15 -29.81 -23.60
CA PHE A 14 -19.09 -30.55 -22.90
C PHE A 14 -17.98 -29.61 -22.40
N CYS A 15 -17.57 -28.63 -23.22
CA CYS A 15 -16.63 -27.59 -22.82
C CYS A 15 -17.14 -26.75 -21.65
N MET A 16 -18.41 -26.29 -21.69
CA MET A 16 -18.99 -25.49 -20.61
C MET A 16 -19.05 -26.28 -19.30
N MET A 17 -19.39 -27.57 -19.36
CA MET A 17 -19.40 -28.45 -18.20
C MET A 17 -18.01 -28.58 -17.57
N ILE A 18 -16.97 -28.79 -18.38
CA ILE A 18 -15.59 -28.90 -17.88
C ILE A 18 -15.15 -27.59 -17.22
N ILE A 19 -15.42 -26.44 -17.85
CA ILE A 19 -15.08 -25.12 -17.29
C ILE A 19 -15.80 -24.88 -15.96
N ALA A 20 -17.07 -25.28 -15.85
CA ALA A 20 -17.84 -25.13 -14.61
C ALA A 20 -17.21 -25.93 -13.46
N ILE A 21 -16.83 -27.19 -13.70
CA ILE A 21 -16.19 -28.05 -12.70
C ILE A 21 -14.84 -27.48 -12.27
N LEU A 22 -13.99 -27.10 -13.23
CA LEU A 22 -12.68 -26.52 -12.93
C LEU A 22 -12.79 -25.22 -12.16
N SER A 23 -13.77 -24.37 -12.50
CA SER A 23 -13.99 -23.09 -11.81
C SER A 23 -14.40 -23.31 -10.35
N MET A 24 -15.25 -24.31 -10.08
CA MET A 24 -15.71 -24.62 -8.73
C MET A 24 -14.56 -25.09 -7.83
N VAL A 25 -13.63 -25.89 -8.37
CA VAL A 25 -12.45 -26.37 -7.64
C VAL A 25 -11.40 -25.27 -7.43
N ALA A 26 -11.21 -24.39 -8.41
CA ALA A 26 -10.17 -23.36 -8.35
C ALA A 26 -10.55 -22.12 -7.52
N TYR A 27 -11.85 -21.82 -7.38
CA TYR A 27 -12.33 -20.63 -6.66
C TYR A 27 -11.75 -20.41 -5.25
N PRO A 28 -11.71 -21.41 -4.34
CA PRO A 28 -11.21 -21.18 -2.97
C PRO A 28 -9.73 -20.76 -2.93
N TYR A 29 -8.90 -21.32 -3.81
CA TYR A 29 -7.47 -20.99 -3.88
C TYR A 29 -7.21 -19.54 -4.31
N PHE A 30 -8.10 -18.95 -5.10
CA PHE A 30 -7.96 -17.57 -5.57
C PHE A 30 -8.31 -16.52 -4.49
N SER A 31 -9.09 -16.90 -3.48
CA SER A 31 -9.48 -16.00 -2.38
C SER A 31 -8.34 -15.74 -1.41
N PHE A 32 -7.59 -16.78 -1.03
CA PHE A 32 -6.48 -16.65 -0.07
C PHE A 32 -5.33 -15.82 -0.64
N GLY A 33 -4.96 -16.04 -1.91
CA GLY A 33 -3.87 -15.32 -2.56
C GLY A 33 -4.05 -13.79 -2.62
N LYS A 34 -5.28 -13.27 -2.55
CA LYS A 34 -5.51 -11.81 -2.55
C LYS A 34 -5.02 -11.13 -1.26
N ASN A 35 -5.24 -11.76 -0.11
CA ASN A 35 -4.80 -11.19 1.16
C ASN A 35 -3.28 -11.30 1.29
N ASP A 36 -2.69 -12.42 0.86
CA ASP A 36 -1.25 -12.63 0.89
C ASP A 36 -0.54 -11.66 -0.07
N ALA A 37 -1.10 -11.43 -1.27
CA ALA A 37 -0.58 -10.43 -2.21
C ALA A 37 -0.62 -9.01 -1.62
N LYS A 38 -1.71 -8.65 -0.92
CA LYS A 38 -1.78 -7.37 -0.20
C LYS A 38 -0.74 -7.26 0.91
N LEU A 39 -0.48 -8.35 1.63
CA LEU A 39 0.53 -8.37 2.69
C LEU A 39 1.94 -8.17 2.12
N ILE A 40 2.25 -8.83 1.01
CA ILE A 40 3.52 -8.65 0.29
C ILE A 40 3.63 -7.22 -0.24
N GLN A 41 2.54 -6.67 -0.77
CA GLN A 41 2.49 -5.28 -1.25
C GLN A 41 2.82 -4.30 -0.12
N VAL A 42 2.12 -4.36 1.02
CA VAL A 42 2.35 -3.42 2.12
C VAL A 42 3.78 -3.55 2.67
N LYS A 43 4.33 -4.77 2.73
CA LYS A 43 5.72 -4.98 3.14
C LYS A 43 6.70 -4.28 2.19
N SER A 44 6.53 -4.48 0.89
CA SER A 44 7.35 -3.81 -0.12
C SER A 44 7.21 -2.29 -0.08
N GLU A 45 6.00 -1.77 0.14
CA GLU A 45 5.76 -0.32 0.26
C GLU A 45 6.40 0.27 1.53
N VAL A 46 6.32 -0.42 2.67
CA VAL A 46 6.99 0.00 3.92
C VAL A 46 8.51 -0.02 3.77
N GLU A 47 9.07 -1.05 3.15
CA GLU A 47 10.51 -1.12 2.86
C GLU A 47 10.96 0.02 1.94
N LEU A 48 10.14 0.37 0.93
CA LEU A 48 10.40 1.50 0.05
C LEU A 48 10.34 2.85 0.79
N ILE A 49 9.35 3.04 1.66
CA ILE A 49 9.25 4.23 2.52
C ILE A 49 10.48 4.32 3.43
N ASN A 50 10.91 3.22 4.04
CA ASN A 50 12.08 3.21 4.90
C ASN A 50 13.39 3.44 4.14
N ALA A 51 13.53 2.89 2.93
CA ALA A 51 14.68 3.14 2.07
C ALA A 51 14.77 4.63 1.68
N SER A 52 13.65 5.24 1.31
CA SER A 52 13.60 6.66 0.96
C SER A 52 13.82 7.59 2.17
N LEU A 53 13.29 7.24 3.35
CA LEU A 53 13.61 7.91 4.60
C LEU A 53 15.10 7.83 4.96
N SER A 54 15.75 6.69 4.73
CA SER A 54 17.19 6.53 4.92
C SER A 54 18.00 7.41 3.95
N LEU A 55 17.57 7.51 2.69
CA LEU A 55 18.17 8.44 1.73
C LEU A 55 18.01 9.90 2.16
N LEU A 56 16.82 10.30 2.61
CA LEU A 56 16.58 11.63 3.16
C LEU A 56 17.49 11.90 4.36
N ARG A 57 17.59 10.96 5.30
CA ARG A 57 18.48 11.06 6.45
C ARG A 57 19.91 11.33 6.02
N ASN A 58 20.43 10.60 5.04
CA ASN A 58 21.77 10.83 4.51
C ASN A 58 21.92 12.24 3.91
N GLN A 59 20.93 12.72 3.16
CA GLN A 59 20.96 14.08 2.61
C GLN A 59 20.98 15.17 3.69
N PHE A 60 20.27 14.98 4.81
CA PHE A 60 20.29 15.92 5.94
C PHE A 60 21.62 15.92 6.69
N LEU A 61 22.22 14.74 6.88
CA LEU A 61 23.56 14.62 7.47
C LEU A 61 24.61 15.38 6.65
N PHE A 62 24.56 15.31 5.31
CA PHE A 62 25.46 16.08 4.45
C PHE A 62 25.21 17.59 4.47
N LYS A 63 24.01 18.04 4.84
CA LYS A 63 23.64 19.46 4.95
C LYS A 63 23.90 20.04 6.34
N GLU A 64 24.51 19.27 7.25
CA GLU A 64 24.71 19.62 8.67
C GLU A 64 23.42 20.08 9.38
N SER A 65 22.26 19.59 8.93
CA SER A 65 20.96 19.89 9.55
C SER A 65 20.47 18.65 10.29
N ASN A 66 20.32 18.77 11.61
CA ASN A 66 19.72 17.71 12.44
C ASN A 66 18.19 17.82 12.54
N ASN A 67 17.57 18.73 11.78
CA ASN A 67 16.13 18.96 11.82
C ASN A 67 15.43 18.04 10.81
N PHE A 68 15.24 16.78 11.20
CA PHE A 68 14.46 15.82 10.40
C PHE A 68 13.00 16.24 10.32
N PRO A 69 12.31 15.95 9.20
CA PRO A 69 10.90 16.26 9.06
C PRO A 69 10.09 15.48 10.11
N THR A 70 9.29 16.20 10.89
CA THR A 70 8.32 15.63 11.85
C THR A 70 7.01 15.23 11.18
N ILE A 71 6.76 15.80 9.99
CA ILE A 71 5.55 15.58 9.19
C ILE A 71 6.00 15.07 7.82
N LEU A 72 5.44 13.96 7.36
CA LEU A 72 5.81 13.30 6.10
C LEU A 72 4.87 13.64 4.93
N ASP A 73 3.73 14.29 5.21
CA ASP A 73 2.76 14.70 4.19
C ASP A 73 1.78 15.77 4.71
N GLU A 74 1.08 16.38 3.76
CA GLU A 74 0.06 17.40 4.01
C GLU A 74 -1.37 16.83 4.00
N ALA A 75 -1.51 15.50 4.00
CA ALA A 75 -2.81 14.84 3.90
C ALA A 75 -3.68 15.09 5.15
N LEU A 76 -4.98 15.24 4.91
CA LEU A 76 -6.00 15.31 5.96
C LEU A 76 -6.24 13.93 6.58
N ILE A 77 -6.49 13.91 7.88
CA ILE A 77 -6.76 12.69 8.65
C ILE A 77 -8.10 12.07 8.19
N ASP A 78 -8.12 10.75 8.03
CA ASP A 78 -9.31 9.94 7.70
C ASP A 78 -10.09 10.41 6.45
N THR A 79 -9.36 10.88 5.43
CA THR A 79 -9.96 11.30 4.16
C THR A 79 -9.37 10.52 3.00
N GLU A 80 -10.23 10.14 2.05
CA GLU A 80 -9.82 9.45 0.82
C GLU A 80 -9.27 10.42 -0.23
N ASN A 81 -8.53 9.88 -1.20
CA ASN A 81 -7.94 10.61 -2.32
C ASN A 81 -6.90 11.68 -1.93
N GLN A 82 -6.29 11.54 -0.75
CA GLN A 82 -5.17 12.37 -0.32
C GLN A 82 -3.84 11.74 -0.73
N LYS A 83 -2.83 12.59 -0.91
CA LYS A 83 -1.46 12.17 -1.24
C LYS A 83 -0.69 11.93 0.05
N LEU A 84 -0.36 10.68 0.34
CA LEU A 84 0.45 10.28 1.49
C LEU A 84 1.94 10.26 1.11
N PHE A 85 2.81 10.53 2.10
CA PHE A 85 4.27 10.55 1.97
C PHE A 85 4.81 11.48 0.86
N PHE A 86 4.01 12.48 0.50
CA PHE A 86 4.31 13.41 -0.58
C PHE A 86 3.88 14.82 -0.18
N CYS A 87 4.71 15.77 -0.52
CA CYS A 87 4.56 17.15 -0.08
C CYS A 87 4.46 18.05 -1.31
N SER A 88 3.34 18.76 -1.42
CA SER A 88 3.23 19.78 -2.44
C SER A 88 3.92 21.02 -1.92
N ASN A 89 4.86 21.59 -2.68
CA ASN A 89 5.59 22.82 -2.32
C ASN A 89 4.69 24.08 -2.32
N LEU A 90 3.42 23.95 -1.91
CA LEU A 90 2.43 25.01 -1.84
C LEU A 90 2.62 25.75 -0.51
N GLN A 91 3.26 26.91 -0.60
CA GLN A 91 3.62 27.79 0.51
C GLN A 91 2.47 28.11 1.49
N ASN A 92 2.83 28.25 2.77
CA ASN A 92 2.17 29.02 3.83
C ASN A 92 1.04 28.34 4.64
N ARG A 93 1.35 27.25 5.37
CA ARG A 93 0.62 26.87 6.60
C ARG A 93 1.58 26.34 7.68
N ALA A 94 1.25 26.57 8.95
CA ALA A 94 2.11 26.35 10.12
C ALA A 94 2.45 24.88 10.48
N ASN A 95 2.28 23.93 9.56
CA ASN A 95 2.58 22.49 9.73
C ASN A 95 3.02 21.91 8.38
N GLN A 96 3.99 22.58 7.74
CA GLN A 96 4.31 22.33 6.34
C GLN A 96 5.27 21.16 6.20
N CYS A 97 4.93 20.24 5.31
CA CYS A 97 5.89 19.25 4.90
C CYS A 97 6.88 19.87 3.90
N THR A 98 8.17 19.75 4.17
CA THR A 98 9.24 20.36 3.39
C THR A 98 9.86 19.43 2.35
N TYR A 99 9.75 18.12 2.55
CA TYR A 99 10.39 17.11 1.69
C TYR A 99 9.44 15.95 1.43
N SER A 100 9.29 15.59 0.16
CA SER A 100 8.59 14.36 -0.22
C SER A 100 9.48 13.15 0.07
N VAL A 101 8.90 12.16 0.75
CA VAL A 101 9.55 10.87 1.00
C VAL A 101 9.51 10.02 -0.27
N LEU A 102 8.37 10.00 -0.95
CA LEU A 102 8.19 9.25 -2.19
C LEU A 102 8.16 10.18 -3.40
N GLU A 103 8.72 9.72 -4.52
CA GLU A 103 8.59 10.41 -5.82
C GLU A 103 7.14 10.38 -6.35
N LYS A 104 6.45 9.25 -6.11
CA LYS A 104 5.04 9.06 -6.46
C LYS A 104 4.23 8.92 -5.17
N PRO A 105 3.18 9.75 -4.97
CA PRO A 105 2.35 9.67 -3.78
C PRO A 105 1.57 8.36 -3.74
N ILE A 106 1.41 7.82 -2.54
CA ILE A 106 0.40 6.80 -2.27
C ILE A 106 -0.93 7.51 -2.07
N ILE A 107 -1.95 7.12 -2.81
CA ILE A 107 -3.28 7.73 -2.71
C ILE A 107 -4.07 7.05 -1.57
N SER A 108 -4.58 7.84 -0.63
CA SER A 108 -5.34 7.32 0.51
C SER A 108 -6.66 6.68 0.06
N ASN A 109 -6.96 5.52 0.64
CA ASN A 109 -8.16 4.74 0.35
C ASN A 109 -8.52 3.86 1.56
N LYS A 110 -9.81 3.72 1.87
CA LYS A 110 -10.29 2.85 2.96
C LYS A 110 -9.98 1.36 2.78
N LYS A 111 -9.47 0.94 1.62
CA LYS A 111 -9.07 -0.45 1.31
C LYS A 111 -7.55 -0.67 1.29
N SER A 112 -6.75 0.39 1.45
CA SER A 112 -5.29 0.34 1.47
C SER A 112 -4.76 1.28 2.56
N TRP A 113 -3.99 2.31 2.19
CA TRP A 113 -3.40 3.25 3.14
C TRP A 113 -4.35 4.37 3.53
N MET A 114 -4.34 4.74 4.81
CA MET A 114 -5.09 5.85 5.36
C MET A 114 -4.25 6.55 6.43
N LYS A 115 -4.38 7.88 6.55
CA LYS A 115 -3.77 8.64 7.64
C LYS A 115 -4.72 8.68 8.84
N ILE A 116 -4.22 8.33 10.02
CA ILE A 116 -4.99 8.35 11.28
C ILE A 116 -4.60 9.56 12.13
N ALA A 117 -3.32 9.94 12.11
CA ALA A 117 -2.80 11.09 12.84
C ALA A 117 -1.63 11.70 12.08
N ASN A 118 -1.04 12.78 12.60
CA ASN A 118 0.02 13.54 11.90
C ASN A 118 1.23 12.71 11.46
N ALA A 119 1.55 11.63 12.17
CA ALA A 119 2.66 10.70 11.87
C ALA A 119 2.24 9.23 11.96
N GLN A 120 0.92 8.95 11.92
CA GLN A 120 0.39 7.59 12.04
C GLN A 120 -0.49 7.24 10.86
N TYR A 121 -0.26 6.04 10.35
CA TYR A 121 -0.87 5.52 9.15
C TYR A 121 -1.44 4.14 9.41
N ARG A 122 -2.55 3.84 8.75
CA ARG A 122 -3.21 2.53 8.76
C ARG A 122 -3.16 1.93 7.38
N PHE A 123 -2.85 0.66 7.31
CA PHE A 123 -3.06 -0.15 6.12
C PHE A 123 -4.16 -1.18 6.34
N PHE A 124 -5.17 -1.20 5.47
CA PHE A 124 -6.27 -2.15 5.53
C PHE A 124 -5.99 -3.39 4.68
N ILE A 125 -5.79 -4.54 5.33
CA ILE A 125 -5.68 -5.83 4.65
C ILE A 125 -7.07 -6.23 4.14
N ASN A 126 -8.05 -6.23 5.05
CA ASN A 126 -9.46 -6.51 4.77
C ASN A 126 -10.35 -5.58 5.63
N THR A 127 -11.66 -5.82 5.65
CA THR A 127 -12.61 -4.97 6.39
C THR A 127 -12.50 -5.08 7.92
N LYS A 128 -11.79 -6.08 8.45
CA LYS A 128 -11.64 -6.35 9.89
C LYS A 128 -10.19 -6.24 10.38
N ASN A 129 -9.23 -6.48 9.50
CA ASN A 129 -7.81 -6.58 9.80
C ASN A 129 -7.08 -5.40 9.17
N TYR A 130 -6.33 -4.70 10.00
CA TYR A 130 -5.52 -3.56 9.61
C TYR A 130 -4.18 -3.57 10.37
N ILE A 131 -3.20 -2.87 9.82
CA ILE A 131 -1.88 -2.68 10.44
C ILE A 131 -1.66 -1.19 10.62
N ASP A 132 -1.28 -0.80 11.82
CA ASP A 132 -0.97 0.58 12.18
C ASP A 132 0.55 0.78 12.19
N PHE A 133 0.97 1.86 11.55
CA PHE A 133 2.36 2.29 11.43
C PHE A 133 2.51 3.68 12.04
N SER A 134 3.62 3.90 12.75
CA SER A 134 3.97 5.20 13.31
C SER A 134 5.37 5.57 12.84
N TYR A 135 5.51 6.81 12.38
CA TYR A 135 6.81 7.35 12.05
C TYR A 135 7.52 7.84 13.31
N ASN A 136 8.79 7.45 13.45
CA ASN A 136 9.67 7.90 14.52
C ASN A 136 10.68 8.92 13.96
N SER A 137 10.58 10.18 14.40
CA SER A 137 11.44 11.28 13.94
C SER A 137 12.89 11.19 14.41
N GLU A 138 13.18 10.46 15.50
CA GLU A 138 14.56 10.31 16.00
C GLU A 138 15.34 9.29 15.17
N LYS A 139 14.68 8.17 14.83
CA LYS A 139 15.28 7.11 14.02
C LYS A 139 15.16 7.37 12.52
N VAL A 140 14.23 8.25 12.12
CA VAL A 140 13.83 8.50 10.73
C VAL A 140 13.41 7.20 10.07
N PHE A 141 12.50 6.49 10.74
CA PHE A 141 12.05 5.16 10.35
C PHE A 141 10.55 4.99 10.62
N LEU A 142 9.86 4.26 9.75
CA LEU A 142 8.45 3.90 9.91
C LEU A 142 8.35 2.56 10.63
N GLU A 143 7.89 2.60 11.89
CA GLU A 143 7.76 1.42 12.75
C GLU A 143 6.32 0.90 12.71
N CYS A 144 6.18 -0.43 12.73
CA CYS A 144 4.89 -1.08 12.88
C CYS A 144 4.51 -1.10 14.37
N VAL A 145 3.34 -0.56 14.73
CA VAL A 145 2.89 -0.38 16.13
C VAL A 145 1.71 -1.29 16.49
N SER A 146 1.11 -1.96 15.49
CA SER A 146 0.04 -2.93 15.73
C SER A 146 0.52 -4.17 16.50
N LEU A 147 -0.37 -4.76 17.31
CA LEU A 147 -0.10 -6.02 18.03
C LEU A 147 0.28 -7.16 17.06
N ASN A 148 -0.23 -7.11 15.82
CA ASN A 148 -0.08 -8.18 14.85
C ASN A 148 1.17 -8.02 13.96
N CYS A 149 2.04 -7.03 14.20
CA CYS A 149 3.23 -6.79 13.37
C CYS A 149 4.11 -8.03 13.25
N LYS A 150 4.30 -8.77 14.36
CA LYS A 150 5.07 -10.02 14.39
C LYS A 150 4.44 -11.13 13.55
N ASP A 151 3.12 -11.23 13.56
CA ASP A 151 2.39 -12.24 12.77
C ASP A 151 2.49 -11.97 11.26
N TYR A 152 2.71 -10.70 10.91
CA TYR A 152 2.87 -10.24 9.53
C TYR A 152 4.34 -10.10 9.10
N GLY A 153 5.29 -10.39 9.99
CA GLY A 153 6.73 -10.40 9.70
C GLY A 153 7.37 -9.01 9.59
N PHE A 154 6.84 -8.04 10.35
CA PHE A 154 7.41 -6.70 10.55
C PHE A 154 8.19 -6.60 11.87
#